data_AF-A0AA47B5H0-F1
#
_entry.id   AF-A0AA47B5H0-F1
#
_cell.length_a   1.000
_cell.length_b   1.000
_cell.length_c   1.000
_cell.angle_alpha   90.00
_cell.angle_beta   90.00
_cell.angle_gamma   90.00
#
_symmetry.space_group_name_H-M   'P 1'
#
loop_
_entity.id
_entity.type
_entity.pdbx_description
1 polymer ?
#
loop_
_entity_poly.entity_id
_entity_poly.type
_entity_poly.pdbx_seq_one_letter_code
_entity_poly.pdbx_strand_id
1 'polypeptide(L)' 'MLRVSIFTAVIVLIVGLYDIAYAYNRRYRNHNHGATPFMVLGIIFTISGLVLIVMHWVK' A
#
# COMPACT_ATOMS: atom_id res chain seq x y z
N MET A 1 16.67 17.53 -3.98
CA MET A 1 16.60 16.05 -3.96
C MET A 1 15.95 15.61 -2.66
N LEU A 2 14.70 15.16 -2.67
CA LEU A 2 14.05 14.58 -1.50
C LEU A 2 14.80 13.30 -1.12
N ARG A 3 15.54 13.33 0.01
CA ARG A 3 16.22 12.15 0.57
C ARG A 3 15.17 11.34 1.31
N VAL A 4 14.35 10.60 0.57
CA VAL A 4 13.35 9.72 1.17
C VAL A 4 14.07 8.60 1.89
N SER A 5 13.72 8.41 3.16
CA SER A 5 14.34 7.41 4.02
C SER A 5 13.81 6.03 3.68
N ILE A 6 14.66 5.00 3.73
CA ILE A 6 14.26 3.59 3.56
C ILE A 6 13.11 3.23 4.52
N PHE A 7 13.08 3.83 5.72
CA PHE A 7 12.00 3.68 6.70
C PHE A 7 10.64 4.13 6.17
N THR A 8 10.59 5.21 5.38
CA THR A 8 9.34 5.67 4.75
C THR A 8 8.82 4.64 3.75
N ALA A 9 9.71 4.04 2.95
CA ALA A 9 9.33 3.02 1.98
C ALA A 9 8.76 1.77 2.67
N VAL A 10 9.37 1.34 3.78
CA VAL A 10 8.90 0.22 4.60
C VAL A 10 7.53 0.51 5.21
N ILE A 11 7.33 1.68 5.81
CA ILE A 11 6.04 2.08 6.41
C ILE A 11 4.94 2.11 5.35
N VAL A 12 5.21 2.70 4.18
CA VAL A 12 4.27 2.79 3.06
C VAL A 12 3.87 1.40 2.54
N LEU A 13 4.82 0.46 2.48
CA LEU A 13 4.55 -0.93 2.11
C LEU A 13 3.66 -1.66 3.14
N ILE A 14 3.95 -1.49 4.43
CA ILE A 14 3.15 -2.09 5.52
C ILE A 14 1.72 -1.55 5.48
N VAL A 15 1.54 -0.23 5.30
CA VAL A 15 0.22 0.40 5.20
C VAL A 15 -0.54 -0.09 3.97
N GLY A 16 0.10 -0.18 2.80
CA GLY A 16 -0.54 -0.69 1.58
C GLY A 16 -1.01 -2.15 1.71
N LEU A 17 -0.17 -3.02 2.29
CA LEU A 17 -0.54 -4.41 2.58
C LEU A 17 -1.67 -4.50 3.61
N TYR A 18 -1.66 -3.65 4.64
CA TYR A 18 -2.71 -3.59 5.65
C TYR A 18 -4.06 -3.19 5.04
N ASP A 19 -4.08 -2.19 4.15
CA ASP A 19 -5.29 -1.72 3.51
C ASP A 19 -5.89 -2.77 2.57
N ILE A 20 -5.05 -3.52 1.85
CA ILE A 20 -5.45 -4.69 1.04
C ILE A 20 -6.02 -5.80 1.94
N ALA A 21 -5.36 -6.12 3.05
CA ALA A 21 -5.82 -7.15 3.99
C ALA A 21 -7.16 -6.75 4.65
N TYR A 22 -7.31 -5.48 5.00
CA TYR A 22 -8.55 -4.92 5.56
C TYR A 22 -9.69 -4.96 4.53
N ALA A 23 -9.42 -4.55 3.29
CA ALA A 23 -10.38 -4.63 2.20
C ALA A 23 -10.79 -6.08 1.91
N TYR A 24 -9.84 -7.02 1.95
CA TYR A 24 -10.10 -8.45 1.76
C TYR A 24 -10.99 -9.02 2.87
N ASN A 25 -10.67 -8.73 4.14
CA ASN A 25 -11.46 -9.17 5.28
C ASN A 25 -12.88 -8.56 5.28
N ARG A 26 -13.01 -7.32 4.84
CA ARG A 26 -14.31 -6.64 4.69
C ARG A 26 -15.15 -7.23 3.55
N ARG A 27 -14.51 -7.58 2.43
CA ARG A 27 -15.14 -8.25 1.29
C ARG A 27 -15.67 -9.63 1.66
N TYR A 28 -14.93 -10.37 2.48
CA TYR A 28 -15.33 -11.70 2.95
C TYR A 28 -16.52 -11.64 3.90
N ARG A 29 -16.58 -10.61 4.76
CA ARG A 29 -17.60 -10.47 5.81
C ARG A 29 -18.87 -9.73 5.34
N ASN A 30 -18.82 -8.94 4.27
CA ASN A 30 -19.96 -8.16 3.81
C ASN A 30 -19.99 -8.09 2.26
N HIS A 31 -20.61 -9.09 1.63
CA HIS A 31 -20.63 -9.29 0.18
C HIS A 31 -21.36 -8.17 -0.60
N ASN A 32 -22.18 -7.35 0.08
CA ASN A 32 -23.11 -6.41 -0.55
C ASN A 32 -22.70 -4.93 -0.50
N HIS A 33 -21.57 -4.57 0.13
CA HIS A 33 -21.09 -3.17 0.15
C HIS A 33 -19.70 -3.09 -0.49
N GLY A 34 -19.62 -2.33 -1.59
CA GLY A 34 -18.46 -2.25 -2.48
C GLY A 34 -17.11 -2.17 -1.75
N ALA A 35 -16.30 -3.22 -1.90
CA ALA A 35 -14.93 -3.31 -1.41
C ALA A 35 -13.93 -2.49 -2.26
N THR A 36 -14.40 -1.44 -2.93
CA THR A 36 -13.67 -0.78 -4.02
C THR A 36 -12.65 0.28 -3.57
N PRO A 37 -12.92 1.19 -2.60
CA PRO A 37 -12.00 2.29 -2.34
C PRO A 37 -10.74 1.87 -1.55
N PHE A 38 -10.88 1.00 -0.54
CA PHE A 38 -9.74 0.57 0.31
C PHE A 38 -8.74 -0.33 -0.43
N MET A 39 -9.25 -1.18 -1.34
CA MET A 39 -8.39 -2.04 -2.14
C MET A 39 -7.57 -1.24 -3.15
N VAL A 40 -8.18 -0.23 -3.80
CA VAL A 40 -7.49 0.67 -4.73
C VAL A 40 -6.46 1.51 -4.00
N LEU A 41 -6.79 2.04 -2.82
CA LEU A 41 -5.86 2.82 -2.00
C LEU A 41 -4.65 1.98 -1.57
N GLY A 42 -4.89 0.74 -1.11
CA GLY A 42 -3.84 -0.20 -0.77
C GLY A 42 -2.89 -0.50 -1.94
N ILE A 43 -3.42 -0.73 -3.15
CA ILE A 43 -2.61 -0.94 -4.36
C ILE A 43 -1.73 0.28 -4.66
N ILE A 44 -2.27 1.51 -4.56
CA ILE A 44 -1.51 2.74 -4.78
C ILE A 44 -0.37 2.88 -3.75
N PHE A 45 -0.64 2.58 -2.48
CA PHE A 45 0.37 2.59 -1.42
C PHE A 45 1.45 1.52 -1.66
N THR A 46 1.08 0.31 -2.05
CA THR A 46 2.04 -0.76 -2.35
C THR A 46 2.95 -0.38 -3.53
N ILE A 47 2.39 0.14 -4.62
CA ILE A 47 3.17 0.58 -5.80
C ILE A 47 4.09 1.74 -5.42
N SER A 48 3.59 2.72 -4.66
CA SER A 48 4.39 3.87 -4.21
C SER A 48 5.55 3.44 -3.32
N GLY A 49 5.32 2.50 -2.39
CA GLY A 49 6.37 1.92 -1.54
C GLY A 49 7.43 1.18 -2.35
N LEU A 50 7.00 0.41 -3.36
CA LEU A 50 7.92 -0.30 -4.25
C LEU A 50 8.80 0.66 -5.06
N VAL A 51 8.20 1.72 -5.62
CA VAL A 51 8.93 2.77 -6.36
C VAL A 51 9.95 3.45 -5.45
N LEU A 52 9.59 3.75 -4.20
CA LEU A 52 10.52 4.33 -3.23
C LEU A 52 11.72 3.41 -2.93
N ILE A 53 11.51 2.11 -2.83
CA ILE A 53 12.61 1.14 -2.67
C ILE A 53 13.51 1.12 -3.91
N VAL A 54 12.92 1.04 -5.11
CA VAL A 54 13.67 1.00 -6.36
C VAL A 54 14.49 2.30 -6.54
N MET A 55 13.91 3.46 -6.27
CA MET A 55 14.63 4.74 -6.32
C MET A 55 15.73 4.86 -5.27
N HIS A 56 15.59 4.20 -4.12
CA HIS A 56 16.64 4.13 -3.11
C HIS A 56 17.82 3.24 -3.56
N TRP A 57 17.52 2.13 -4.25
CA TRP A 57 18.51 1.16 -4.75
C TRP A 57 19.21 1.57 -6.04
N VAL A 58 18.53 2.32 -6.91
CA VAL A 58 19.08 2.80 -8.20
C VAL A 58 19.96 4.05 -8.01
N LYS A 59 20.16 4.49 -6.76
CA LYS A 59 21.03 5.60 -6.39
C LYS A 59 22.37 5.11 -5.86
#